data_AF-O52610-F1
#
_entry.id   AF-O52610-F1
#
_cell.length_a   1.000
_cell.length_b   1.000
_cell.length_c   1.000
_cell.angle_alpha   90.00
_cell.angle_beta   90.00
_cell.angle_gamma   90.00
#
_symmetry.space_group_name_H-M   'P 1'
#
loop_
_entity.id
_entity.type
_entity.pdbx_description
1 polymer ?
#
loop_
_entity_poly.entity_id
_entity_poly.type
_entity_poly.pdbx_seq_one_letter_code
_entity_poly.pdbx_strand_id
1 'polypeptide(L)'
;GPQGSPWGTAKLMFNNLTLGPNAVMDYSQFSNVTIQGNFVNNQGTINYLVRGGNIETLSVGNAAVMSFNNDIDSATGFYKPLIKINSAQDLIKNKEHVLLKAKIIGYENASLGTN
;
A
#
# COMPACT_ATOMS: atom_id res chain seq x y z
N GLY A 1 -4.34 -7.66 14.57
CA GLY A 1 -4.12 -9.12 14.68
C GLY A 1 -2.64 -9.40 14.86
N PRO A 2 -2.22 -10.65 15.15
CA PRO A 2 -0.82 -10.99 15.35
C PRO A 2 0.00 -10.75 14.06
N GLN A 3 1.12 -10.04 14.20
CA GLN A 3 1.93 -9.48 13.09
C GLN A 3 2.77 -10.53 12.34
N GLY A 4 2.98 -11.74 12.92
CA GLY A 4 3.85 -12.78 12.36
C GLY A 4 3.15 -13.85 11.52
N SER A 5 1.84 -14.03 11.70
CA SER A 5 1.03 -14.98 10.92
C SER A 5 -0.45 -14.60 11.04
N PRO A 6 -0.91 -13.63 10.24
CA PRO A 6 -2.33 -13.35 10.15
C PRO A 6 -3.04 -14.58 9.58
N TRP A 7 -4.02 -15.09 10.33
CA TRP A 7 -4.91 -16.17 9.91
C TRP A 7 -6.36 -15.69 10.00
N GLY A 8 -7.23 -16.23 9.14
CA GLY A 8 -8.64 -15.82 9.03
C GLY A 8 -8.87 -14.66 8.05
N THR A 9 -10.12 -14.20 7.95
CA THR A 9 -10.54 -13.10 7.06
C THR A 9 -11.09 -11.96 7.90
N ALA A 10 -10.31 -10.90 8.08
CA ALA A 10 -10.85 -9.64 8.59
C ALA A 10 -11.53 -8.90 7.43
N LYS A 11 -12.82 -8.55 7.59
CA LYS A 11 -13.53 -7.72 6.62
C LYS A 11 -13.53 -6.28 7.09
N LEU A 12 -12.72 -5.46 6.46
CA LEU A 12 -12.60 -4.03 6.77
C LEU A 12 -13.23 -3.24 5.62
N MET A 13 -14.24 -2.44 5.94
CA MET A 13 -14.95 -1.64 4.94
C MET A 13 -14.82 -0.16 5.31
N PHE A 14 -14.34 0.62 4.36
CA PHE A 14 -14.18 2.06 4.52
C PHE A 14 -14.91 2.79 3.39
N ASN A 15 -15.52 3.93 3.71
CA ASN A 15 -15.94 4.87 2.67
C ASN A 15 -14.70 5.53 2.08
N ASN A 16 -13.86 6.16 2.92
CA ASN A 16 -12.56 6.68 2.54
C ASN A 16 -11.51 6.19 3.54
N LEU A 17 -10.27 6.02 3.10
CA LEU A 17 -9.14 5.66 3.96
C LEU A 17 -7.93 6.55 3.65
N THR A 18 -7.32 7.09 4.70
CA THR A 18 -6.10 7.89 4.60
C THR A 18 -5.00 7.28 5.46
N LEU A 19 -3.87 6.95 4.85
CA LEU A 19 -2.61 6.73 5.56
C LEU A 19 -1.92 8.08 5.72
N GLY A 20 -1.70 8.49 6.97
CA GLY A 20 -0.94 9.69 7.27
C GLY A 20 0.58 9.50 7.12
N PRO A 21 1.36 10.57 7.31
CA PRO A 21 2.82 10.50 7.19
C PRO A 21 3.42 9.45 8.11
N ASN A 22 4.29 8.60 7.56
CA ASN A 22 4.94 7.46 8.24
C ASN A 22 3.99 6.37 8.76
N ALA A 23 2.69 6.44 8.46
CA ALA A 23 1.77 5.35 8.78
C ALA A 23 2.14 4.09 7.98
N VAL A 24 2.00 2.93 8.62
CA VAL A 24 2.30 1.63 8.00
C VAL A 24 1.02 0.82 7.92
N MET A 25 0.71 0.33 6.72
CA MET A 25 -0.41 -0.58 6.46
C MET A 25 0.11 -1.95 6.02
N ASP A 26 -0.02 -2.95 6.88
CA ASP A 26 0.24 -4.34 6.50
C ASP A 26 -0.99 -4.92 5.78
N TYR A 27 -0.84 -5.26 4.50
CA TYR A 27 -1.93 -5.71 3.64
C TYR A 27 -1.65 -7.09 3.04
N SER A 28 -2.66 -7.95 3.09
CA SER A 28 -2.60 -9.35 2.65
C SER A 28 -3.99 -9.89 2.33
N GLN A 29 -4.05 -11.10 1.75
CA GLN A 29 -5.31 -11.83 1.54
C GLN A 29 -6.15 -12.05 2.82
N PHE A 30 -5.52 -11.98 4.00
CA PHE A 30 -6.20 -12.17 5.29
C PHE A 30 -6.87 -10.87 5.79
N SER A 31 -6.49 -9.73 5.23
CA SER A 31 -7.09 -8.42 5.46
C SER A 31 -7.91 -8.03 4.24
N ASN A 32 -9.17 -8.46 4.17
CA ASN A 32 -10.07 -8.09 3.09
C ASN A 32 -10.52 -6.63 3.31
N VAL A 33 -9.72 -5.69 2.81
CA VAL A 33 -9.98 -4.25 2.85
C VAL A 33 -10.74 -3.85 1.58
N THR A 34 -11.95 -3.33 1.76
CA THR A 34 -12.75 -2.72 0.69
C THR A 34 -12.86 -1.22 0.94
N ILE A 35 -12.41 -0.41 -0.02
CA ILE A 35 -12.51 1.06 0.03
C ILE A 35 -13.50 1.49 -1.04
N GLN A 36 -14.67 1.99 -0.65
CA GLN A 36 -15.76 2.32 -1.58
C GLN A 36 -15.52 3.64 -2.31
N GLY A 37 -14.91 4.61 -1.63
CA GLY A 37 -14.58 5.94 -2.13
C GLY A 37 -13.09 6.09 -2.40
N ASN A 38 -12.45 7.07 -1.77
CA ASN A 38 -11.08 7.45 -2.03
C ASN A 38 -10.08 6.78 -1.07
N PHE A 39 -8.90 6.50 -1.61
CA PHE A 39 -7.74 6.10 -0.84
C PHE A 39 -6.65 7.18 -0.95
N VAL A 40 -6.07 7.58 0.17
CA VAL A 40 -4.96 8.54 0.19
C VAL A 40 -3.80 7.92 0.95
N ASN A 41 -2.67 7.73 0.29
CA ASN A 41 -1.41 7.44 0.95
C ASN A 41 -0.59 8.73 1.01
N ASN A 42 -0.68 9.46 2.12
CA ASN A 42 0.06 10.68 2.35
C ASN A 42 1.38 10.36 3.06
N GLN A 43 2.41 9.99 2.28
CA GLN A 43 3.76 9.70 2.78
C GLN A 43 3.80 8.54 3.80
N GLY A 44 2.87 7.59 3.69
CA GLY A 44 2.88 6.32 4.41
C GLY A 44 3.42 5.17 3.55
N THR A 45 3.48 3.97 4.14
CA THR A 45 3.98 2.76 3.47
C THR A 45 2.95 1.64 3.56
N ILE A 46 2.65 1.00 2.42
CA ILE A 46 1.87 -0.24 2.36
C ILE A 46 2.84 -1.42 2.27
N ASN A 47 2.80 -2.33 3.23
CA ASN A 47 3.55 -3.58 3.20
C ASN A 47 2.66 -4.71 2.68
N TYR A 48 2.93 -5.18 1.46
CA TYR A 48 2.26 -6.36 0.91
C TYR A 48 2.97 -7.64 1.38
N LEU A 49 2.16 -8.61 1.80
CA LEU A 49 2.62 -9.93 2.20
C LEU A 49 2.45 -10.93 1.06
N VAL A 50 3.55 -11.54 0.60
CA VAL A 50 3.49 -12.63 -0.37
C VAL A 50 2.99 -13.92 0.30
N ARG A 51 2.01 -14.57 -0.34
CA ARG A 51 1.46 -15.86 0.10
C ARG A 51 1.16 -16.74 -1.11
N GLY A 52 1.67 -17.98 -1.09
CA GLY A 52 1.55 -18.89 -2.23
C GLY A 52 2.08 -18.29 -3.54
N GLY A 53 3.09 -17.42 -3.44
CA GLY A 53 3.66 -16.67 -4.55
C GLY A 53 2.76 -15.61 -5.19
N ASN A 54 1.68 -15.20 -4.52
CA ASN A 54 0.77 -14.14 -4.96
C ASN A 54 0.67 -13.01 -3.93
N ILE A 55 0.10 -11.89 -4.38
CA ILE A 55 -0.24 -10.71 -3.59
C ILE A 55 -1.73 -10.40 -3.79
N GLU A 56 -2.38 -9.87 -2.75
CA GLU A 56 -3.75 -9.38 -2.84
C GLU A 56 -3.78 -7.95 -3.41
N THR A 57 -4.71 -7.68 -4.32
CA THR A 57 -4.87 -6.35 -4.93
C THR A 57 -5.69 -5.43 -4.02
N LEU A 58 -5.13 -4.28 -3.63
CA LEU A 58 -5.87 -3.24 -2.93
C LEU A 58 -6.87 -2.57 -3.89
N SER A 59 -8.16 -2.84 -3.68
CA SER A 59 -9.25 -2.32 -4.51
C SER A 59 -9.83 -1.02 -3.94
N VAL A 60 -9.81 0.03 -4.76
CA VAL A 60 -10.30 1.38 -4.42
C VAL A 60 -11.43 1.76 -5.40
N GLY A 61 -12.60 2.10 -4.86
CA GLY A 61 -13.81 2.31 -5.65
C GLY A 61 -13.84 3.61 -6.46
N ASN A 62 -13.04 4.63 -6.07
CA ASN A 62 -12.96 5.89 -6.80
C ASN A 62 -11.51 6.28 -7.17
N ALA A 63 -10.87 7.17 -6.40
CA ALA A 63 -9.53 7.67 -6.68
C ALA A 63 -8.52 7.21 -5.62
N ALA A 64 -7.29 6.96 -6.03
CA ALA A 64 -6.15 6.80 -5.14
C ALA A 64 -5.20 7.99 -5.31
N VAL A 65 -4.67 8.54 -4.22
CA VAL A 65 -3.61 9.56 -4.23
C VAL A 65 -2.39 9.01 -3.51
N MET A 66 -1.23 9.12 -4.15
CA MET A 66 0.05 8.60 -3.69
C MET A 66 1.04 9.75 -3.54
N SER A 67 1.12 10.31 -2.34
CA SER A 67 1.97 11.46 -2.02
C SER A 67 3.30 10.98 -1.45
N PHE A 68 4.42 11.44 -2.01
CA PHE A 68 5.78 11.14 -1.57
C PHE A 68 6.56 12.42 -1.25
N ASN A 69 7.76 12.27 -0.70
CA ASN A 69 8.64 13.39 -0.37
C ASN A 69 10.09 13.08 -0.78
N ASN A 70 10.94 14.09 -0.74
CA ASN A 70 12.37 14.00 -1.06
C ASN A 70 13.23 13.66 0.19
N ASP A 71 12.63 13.27 1.31
CA ASP A 71 13.38 12.95 2.51
C ASP A 71 14.13 11.64 2.31
N ILE A 72 15.44 11.67 2.57
CA ILE A 72 16.29 10.49 2.53
C ILE A 72 16.26 9.81 3.89
N ASP A 73 15.85 8.53 3.91
CA ASP A 73 15.94 7.70 5.09
C ASP A 73 17.41 7.37 5.37
N SER A 74 17.95 7.92 6.46
CA SER A 74 19.32 7.70 6.92
C SER A 74 19.71 6.23 7.08
N ALA A 75 18.75 5.33 7.35
CA ALA A 75 19.03 3.91 7.52
C ALA A 75 19.29 3.20 6.19
N THR A 76 18.74 3.71 5.09
CA THR A 76 18.84 3.09 3.76
C THR A 76 19.63 3.92 2.74
N GLY A 77 19.82 5.22 3.01
CA GLY A 77 20.38 6.16 2.06
C GLY A 77 19.46 6.47 0.88
N PHE A 78 18.17 6.14 0.97
CA PHE A 78 17.20 6.30 -0.12
C PHE A 78 15.86 6.87 0.37
N TYR A 79 14.99 7.28 -0.56
CA TYR A 79 13.64 7.76 -0.23
C TYR A 79 12.81 6.68 0.46
N LYS A 80 11.90 7.11 1.35
CA LYS A 80 10.94 6.19 1.96
C LYS A 80 9.98 5.62 0.89
N PRO A 81 9.86 4.30 0.77
CA PRO A 81 8.99 3.70 -0.24
C PRO A 81 7.51 3.81 0.16
N LEU A 82 6.65 4.12 -0.80
CA LEU A 82 5.20 4.08 -0.62
C LEU A 82 4.68 2.64 -0.52
N ILE A 83 5.38 1.69 -1.13
CA ILE A 83 5.02 0.28 -1.17
C ILE A 83 6.27 -0.57 -0.91
N LYS A 84 6.13 -1.55 -0.01
CA LYS A 84 7.09 -2.64 0.20
C LYS A 84 6.41 -3.97 -0.10
N ILE A 85 7.10 -4.86 -0.80
CA ILE A 85 6.66 -6.25 -0.96
C ILE A 85 7.61 -7.12 -0.15
N ASN A 86 7.11 -7.66 0.96
CA ASN A 86 7.89 -8.54 1.81
C ASN A 86 7.89 -9.94 1.23
N SER A 87 9.05 -10.60 1.25
CA SER A 87 9.29 -11.90 0.62
C SER A 87 9.07 -11.91 -0.91
N ALA A 88 9.47 -10.83 -1.60
CA ALA A 88 9.33 -10.72 -3.05
C ALA A 88 10.04 -11.83 -3.85
N GLN A 89 11.05 -12.50 -3.27
CA GLN A 89 11.72 -13.64 -3.88
C GLN A 89 10.79 -14.85 -4.09
N ASP A 90 9.69 -14.93 -3.35
CA ASP A 90 8.73 -16.03 -3.40
C ASP A 90 7.64 -15.80 -4.47
N LEU A 91 7.63 -14.64 -5.15
CA LEU A 91 6.64 -14.34 -6.18
C LEU A 91 6.74 -15.29 -7.37
N ILE A 92 5.57 -15.69 -7.88
CA ILE A 92 5.49 -16.40 -9.16
C ILE A 92 6.05 -15.47 -10.25
N LYS A 93 7.12 -15.93 -10.90
CA LYS A 93 7.76 -15.21 -12.00
C LYS A 93 6.89 -15.24 -13.26
N ASN A 94 7.13 -14.30 -14.17
CA ASN A 94 6.47 -14.21 -15.47
C ASN A 94 4.93 -14.10 -15.37
N LYS A 95 4.45 -13.53 -14.27
CA LYS A 95 3.05 -13.26 -13.98
C LYS A 95 2.90 -11.81 -13.55
N GLU A 96 1.82 -11.17 -14.00
CA GLU A 96 1.42 -9.86 -13.48
C GLU A 96 0.90 -9.98 -12.05
N HIS A 97 1.44 -9.16 -11.15
CA HIS A 97 0.96 -9.01 -9.76
C HIS A 97 0.40 -7.60 -9.61
N VAL A 98 -0.93 -7.47 -9.68
CA VAL A 98 -1.60 -6.17 -9.56
C VAL A 98 -1.65 -5.76 -8.08
N LEU A 99 -0.95 -4.68 -7.73
CA LEU A 99 -0.87 -4.21 -6.34
C LEU A 99 -2.09 -3.37 -5.94
N LEU A 100 -2.49 -2.41 -6.78
CA LEU A 100 -3.58 -1.47 -6.51
C LEU A 100 -4.43 -1.27 -7.76
N LYS A 101 -5.75 -1.20 -7.57
CA LYS A 101 -6.71 -0.89 -8.64
C LYS A 101 -7.65 0.23 -8.19
N ALA A 102 -7.70 1.31 -8.97
CA ALA A 102 -8.58 2.47 -8.79
C ALA A 102 -9.06 2.99 -10.15
N LYS A 103 -10.04 3.89 -10.20
CA LYS A 103 -10.42 4.57 -11.45
C LYS A 103 -9.34 5.53 -11.94
N ILE A 104 -8.69 6.20 -11.00
CA ILE A 104 -7.56 7.09 -11.23
C ILE A 104 -6.57 6.97 -10.07
N ILE A 105 -5.28 7.02 -10.38
CA ILE A 105 -4.20 7.06 -9.40
C ILE A 105 -3.41 8.34 -9.64
N GLY A 106 -3.52 9.30 -8.72
CA GLY A 106 -2.74 10.53 -8.71
C GLY A 106 -1.43 10.35 -7.95
N TYR A 107 -0.38 11.03 -8.40
CA TYR A 107 0.94 11.03 -7.78
C TYR A 107 1.39 12.47 -7.56
N GLU A 108 1.89 12.77 -6.37
CA GLU A 108 2.33 14.12 -6.03
C GLU A 108 3.56 14.08 -5.12
N ASN A 109 4.45 15.07 -5.30
CA ASN A 109 5.59 15.27 -4.44
C ASN A 109 5.29 16.40 -3.44
N ALA A 110 5.06 16.03 -2.19
CA ALA A 110 4.73 16.96 -1.10
C ALA A 110 5.89 17.92 -0.77
N SER A 111 7.12 17.59 -1.16
CA SER A 111 8.29 18.46 -0.94
C SER A 111 8.40 19.61 -1.92
N LEU A 112 7.63 19.61 -3.03
CA LEU A 112 7.70 20.68 -4.03
C LEU A 112 6.90 21.93 -3.63
N GLY A 113 6.13 21.87 -2.54
CA GLY A 113 5.18 22.92 -2.16
C GLY A 113 4.03 23.02 -3.16
N THR A 114 2.81 23.26 -2.68
CA THR A 114 1.79 23.84 -3.55
C THR A 114 2.19 25.30 -3.77
N ASN A 115 2.81 25.61 -4.92
CA ASN A 115 2.94 26.99 -5.38
C ASN A 115 1.56 27.64 -5.50
#